data_AF-A0A2H0ULJ3-F1
#
_entry.id   AF-A0A2H0ULJ3-F1
#
_cell.length_a   1.000
_cell.length_b   1.000
_cell.length_c   1.000
_cell.angle_alpha   90.00
_cell.angle_beta   90.00
_cell.angle_gamma   90.00
#
_symmetry.space_group_name_H-M   'P 1'
#
loop_
_entity.id
_entity.type
_entity.pdbx_description
1 polymer ?
#
loop_
_entity_poly.entity_id
_entity_poly.type
_entity_poly.pdbx_seq_one_letter_code
_entity_poly.pdbx_strand_id
1 'polypeptide(L)'
;MRTVNNVSSVGIIFRASDPSQVFLEVKDDGHPIALVRRQLCLIGGNWIGDSAKADKGPLDTFRREVEEELTFDRPTRDTLELRQLGQVAESSVMAPTPRNAVSVSESDQAKLRALKDTVKARAEFFAAGLNGLTKEAMDAVDPNNRRESFIGISFYWAVALSEEEWADLTALQEAHGNLSNESITLVTSLAEICDSGVKGAFGHEAMLQRFFRSRDLSRAEDLPMGHGLQAEFIGNAPMTYAELLQQWNILRHP
;
A
#
# COMPACT_ATOMS: atom_id res chain seq x y z
N MET A 1 -16.17 -22.04 1.90
CA MET A 1 -14.95 -21.30 1.55
C MET A 1 -15.34 -19.87 1.21
N ARG A 2 -14.79 -18.86 1.89
CA ARG A 2 -15.12 -17.44 1.61
C ARG A 2 -14.40 -17.01 0.33
N THR A 3 -15.04 -16.17 -0.47
CA THR A 3 -14.50 -15.69 -1.76
C THR A 3 -13.91 -14.29 -1.57
N VAL A 4 -12.75 -14.07 -2.17
CA VAL A 4 -12.07 -12.76 -2.21
C VAL A 4 -11.58 -12.50 -3.63
N ASN A 5 -11.48 -11.24 -4.02
CA ASN A 5 -11.05 -10.81 -5.34
C ASN A 5 -9.56 -11.11 -5.56
N ASN A 6 -8.70 -10.82 -4.59
CA ASN A 6 -7.25 -10.94 -4.71
C ASN A 6 -6.58 -11.01 -3.31
N VAL A 7 -5.27 -11.23 -3.27
CA VAL A 7 -4.42 -11.12 -2.08
C VAL A 7 -3.37 -10.04 -2.31
N SER A 8 -3.30 -9.06 -1.42
CA SER A 8 -2.28 -8.01 -1.44
C SER A 8 -1.33 -8.11 -0.25
N SER A 9 -0.16 -7.50 -0.38
CA SER A 9 0.88 -7.51 0.63
C SER A 9 1.56 -6.16 0.72
N VAL A 10 1.52 -5.55 1.90
CA VAL A 10 1.83 -4.12 2.09
C VAL A 10 2.65 -3.86 3.36
N GLY A 11 3.41 -2.77 3.36
CA GLY A 11 4.34 -2.38 4.42
C GLY A 11 3.88 -1.17 5.23
N ILE A 12 4.02 -1.27 6.56
CA ILE A 12 4.00 -0.15 7.49
C ILE A 12 5.46 0.14 7.86
N ILE A 13 6.05 1.11 7.16
CA ILE A 13 7.44 1.54 7.36
C ILE A 13 7.44 2.71 8.34
N PHE A 14 8.17 2.59 9.45
CA PHE A 14 8.12 3.57 10.54
C PHE A 14 9.49 3.83 11.15
N ARG A 15 9.62 4.98 11.81
CA ARG A 15 10.84 5.34 12.56
C ARG A 15 10.91 4.56 13.86
N ALA A 16 11.99 3.81 14.09
CA ALA A 16 12.10 2.94 15.26
C ALA A 16 12.04 3.71 16.59
N SER A 17 12.64 4.91 16.67
CA SER A 17 12.64 5.72 17.90
C SER A 17 11.32 6.45 18.16
N ASP A 18 10.52 6.68 17.12
CA ASP A 18 9.21 7.34 17.20
C ASP A 18 8.23 6.68 16.21
N PRO A 19 7.54 5.60 16.63
CA PRO A 19 6.61 4.88 15.78
C PRO A 19 5.36 5.67 15.37
N SER A 20 5.20 6.91 15.86
CA SER A 20 4.17 7.80 15.35
C SER A 20 4.50 8.34 13.95
N GLN A 21 5.78 8.33 13.57
CA GLN A 21 6.25 8.73 12.24
C GLN A 21 6.31 7.54 11.30
N VAL A 22 5.64 7.68 10.16
CA VAL A 22 5.44 6.62 9.17
C VAL A 22 5.69 7.11 7.75
N PHE A 23 6.15 6.20 6.91
CA PHE A 23 6.32 6.41 5.47
C PHE A 23 5.28 5.59 4.74
N LEU A 24 4.40 6.30 4.04
CA LEU A 24 3.19 5.80 3.40
C LEU A 24 3.08 6.33 1.98
N GLU A 25 2.00 5.98 1.30
CA GLU A 25 1.62 6.54 0.00
C GLU A 25 0.30 7.31 0.09
N VAL A 26 0.04 8.14 -0.91
CA VAL A 26 -1.24 8.78 -1.21
C VAL A 26 -1.60 8.44 -2.65
N LYS A 27 -2.79 7.87 -2.87
CA LYS A 27 -3.25 7.62 -4.25
C LYS A 27 -3.54 8.94 -4.94
N ASP A 28 -3.10 9.07 -6.18
CA ASP A 28 -3.28 10.26 -7.00
C ASP A 28 -4.73 10.41 -7.51
N ASP A 29 -5.01 11.54 -8.16
CA ASP A 29 -6.31 11.77 -8.82
C ASP A 29 -6.50 10.90 -10.06
N GLY A 30 -5.42 10.31 -10.59
CA GLY A 30 -5.42 9.42 -11.75
C GLY A 30 -6.00 8.04 -11.44
N HIS A 31 -6.08 7.65 -10.16
CA HIS A 31 -6.55 6.33 -9.76
C HIS A 31 -7.94 6.00 -10.33
N PRO A 32 -8.19 4.79 -10.87
CA PRO A 32 -9.42 4.47 -11.59
C PRO A 32 -10.66 4.34 -10.68
N ILE A 33 -10.47 4.08 -9.39
CA ILE A 33 -11.53 4.08 -8.38
C ILE A 33 -11.55 5.46 -7.70
N ALA A 34 -12.60 6.25 -7.92
CA ALA A 34 -12.70 7.60 -7.39
C ALA A 34 -12.66 7.66 -5.86
N LEU A 35 -13.24 6.65 -5.19
CA LEU A 35 -13.32 6.57 -3.72
C LEU A 35 -11.96 6.62 -3.03
N VAL A 36 -10.92 6.07 -3.65
CA VAL A 36 -9.59 5.96 -3.03
C VAL A 36 -8.62 7.07 -3.44
N ARG A 37 -9.04 7.99 -4.33
CA ARG A 37 -8.20 9.13 -4.73
C ARG A 37 -7.92 10.00 -3.51
N ARG A 38 -6.68 10.47 -3.39
CA ARG A 38 -6.17 11.29 -2.28
C ARG A 38 -6.27 10.63 -0.90
N GLN A 39 -6.50 9.33 -0.83
CA GLN A 39 -6.47 8.56 0.41
C GLN A 39 -5.08 7.95 0.66
N LEU A 40 -4.77 7.72 1.93
CA LEU A 40 -3.54 7.07 2.38
C LEU A 40 -3.52 5.61 1.96
N CYS A 41 -2.43 5.16 1.38
CA CYS A 41 -2.17 3.76 1.09
C CYS A 41 -0.85 3.35 1.72
N LEU A 42 -0.65 2.04 1.80
CA LEU A 42 0.62 1.45 2.21
C LEU A 42 1.39 1.04 0.95
N ILE A 43 2.72 1.06 1.03
CA ILE A 43 3.62 0.56 -0.03
C ILE A 43 3.43 -0.94 -0.17
N GLY A 44 3.44 -1.43 -1.40
CA GLY A 44 3.18 -2.83 -1.73
C GLY A 44 2.00 -2.98 -2.67
N GLY A 45 1.80 -4.20 -3.13
CA GLY A 45 0.91 -4.47 -4.24
C GLY A 45 0.23 -5.84 -4.14
N ASN A 46 -0.21 -6.33 -5.30
CA ASN A 46 -1.10 -7.47 -5.40
C ASN A 46 -0.36 -8.72 -5.86
N TRP A 47 -0.84 -9.88 -5.42
CA TRP A 47 -0.45 -11.16 -6.00
C TRP A 47 -1.22 -11.35 -7.31
N ILE A 48 -0.71 -10.74 -8.39
CA ILE A 48 -1.34 -10.79 -9.71
C ILE A 48 -0.33 -10.52 -10.82
N GLY A 49 -0.62 -11.00 -12.03
CA GLY A 49 0.22 -10.74 -13.20
C GLY A 49 1.44 -11.66 -13.30
N ASP A 50 2.20 -11.50 -14.40
CA ASP A 50 3.29 -12.42 -14.73
C ASP A 50 4.47 -12.33 -13.75
N SER A 51 4.75 -11.14 -13.20
CA SER A 51 5.83 -10.92 -12.24
C SER A 51 5.60 -11.66 -10.92
N ALA A 52 4.34 -11.82 -10.52
CA ALA A 52 3.95 -12.45 -9.26
C ALA A 52 3.87 -13.99 -9.31
N LYS A 53 4.06 -14.62 -10.47
CA LYS A 53 4.02 -16.09 -10.63
C LYS A 53 5.07 -16.83 -9.80
N ALA A 54 6.20 -16.18 -9.53
CA ALA A 54 7.28 -16.74 -8.76
C ALA A 54 7.10 -16.56 -7.23
N ASP A 55 6.15 -15.73 -6.80
CA ASP A 55 5.90 -15.46 -5.40
C ASP A 55 5.33 -16.72 -4.73
N LYS A 56 5.97 -17.20 -3.65
CA LYS A 56 5.53 -18.42 -2.94
C LYS A 56 4.56 -18.10 -1.80
N GLY A 57 4.54 -16.86 -1.37
CA GLY A 57 3.63 -16.36 -0.35
C GLY A 57 3.65 -14.83 -0.26
N PRO A 58 2.84 -14.26 0.64
CA PRO A 58 2.67 -12.82 0.76
C PRO A 58 3.96 -12.04 1.04
N LEU A 59 4.94 -12.62 1.74
CA LEU A 59 6.22 -11.95 1.98
C LEU A 59 7.02 -11.76 0.68
N ASP A 60 6.97 -12.73 -0.24
CA ASP A 60 7.66 -12.63 -1.52
C ASP A 60 7.04 -11.52 -2.36
N THR A 61 5.70 -11.43 -2.37
CA THR A 61 4.97 -10.31 -2.99
C THR A 61 5.39 -8.98 -2.39
N PHE A 62 5.39 -8.81 -1.07
CA PHE A 62 5.85 -7.55 -0.47
C PHE A 62 7.27 -7.19 -0.89
N ARG A 63 8.19 -8.16 -0.91
CA ARG A 63 9.59 -7.93 -1.29
C ARG A 63 9.75 -7.55 -2.76
N ARG A 64 8.99 -8.18 -3.65
CA ARG A 64 8.95 -7.84 -5.07
C ARG A 64 8.41 -6.43 -5.27
N GLU A 65 7.30 -6.09 -4.63
CA GLU A 65 6.67 -4.77 -4.76
C GLU A 65 7.57 -3.66 -4.23
N VAL A 66 8.26 -3.87 -3.09
CA VAL A 66 9.29 -2.91 -2.63
C VAL A 66 10.41 -2.73 -3.66
N GLU A 67 10.75 -3.77 -4.42
CA GLU A 67 11.75 -3.67 -5.49
C GLU A 67 11.23 -2.90 -6.71
N GLU A 68 9.97 -3.09 -7.07
CA GLU A 68 9.35 -2.50 -8.26
C GLU A 68 8.90 -1.06 -8.03
N GLU A 69 8.33 -0.77 -6.85
CA GLU A 69 7.66 0.50 -6.55
C GLU A 69 8.61 1.60 -6.06
N LEU A 70 9.55 1.27 -5.16
CA LEU A 70 10.49 2.25 -4.61
C LEU A 70 11.63 2.53 -5.60
N THR A 71 11.47 3.59 -6.38
CA THR A 71 12.36 3.93 -7.48
C THR A 71 12.31 5.42 -7.85
N PHE A 72 13.42 5.91 -8.42
CA PHE A 72 13.44 7.22 -9.09
C PHE A 72 12.93 7.14 -10.54
N ASP A 73 12.97 5.94 -11.13
CA ASP A 73 12.47 5.70 -12.47
C ASP A 73 10.95 5.59 -12.42
N ARG A 74 10.27 6.57 -13.02
CA ARG A 74 8.80 6.65 -13.06
C ARG A 74 8.30 6.19 -14.43
N PRO A 75 8.21 4.87 -14.73
CA PRO A 75 7.47 4.42 -15.89
C PRO A 75 5.99 4.79 -15.73
N THR A 76 5.26 4.84 -16.84
CA THR A 76 3.81 5.01 -16.79
C THR A 76 3.20 3.87 -15.98
N ARG A 77 2.36 4.19 -15.01
CA ARG A 77 1.65 3.26 -14.12
C ARG A 77 1.14 2.02 -14.86
N ASP A 78 1.30 0.83 -14.27
CA ASP A 78 0.91 -0.39 -14.96
C ASP A 78 -0.61 -0.54 -15.04
N THR A 79 -1.17 -0.07 -16.15
CA THR A 79 -2.60 -0.26 -16.47
C THR A 79 -2.98 -1.73 -16.63
N LEU A 80 -2.02 -2.64 -16.81
CA LEU A 80 -2.25 -4.08 -16.93
C LEU A 80 -2.70 -4.68 -15.60
N GLU A 81 -2.02 -4.37 -14.50
CA GLU A 81 -2.36 -4.89 -13.16
C GLU A 81 -3.79 -4.49 -12.76
N LEU A 82 -4.13 -3.20 -12.91
CA LEU A 82 -5.46 -2.71 -12.58
C LEU A 82 -6.54 -3.32 -13.50
N ARG A 83 -6.23 -3.62 -14.77
CA ARG A 83 -7.14 -4.38 -15.66
C ARG A 83 -7.29 -5.83 -15.18
N GLN A 84 -6.19 -6.47 -14.77
CA GLN A 84 -6.21 -7.82 -14.23
C GLN A 84 -6.97 -7.90 -12.91
N LEU A 85 -7.00 -6.83 -12.11
CA LEU A 85 -7.84 -6.68 -10.91
C LEU A 85 -9.31 -6.35 -11.24
N GLY A 86 -9.63 -6.05 -12.50
CA GLY A 86 -10.97 -5.64 -12.94
C GLY A 86 -11.34 -4.21 -12.56
N GLN A 87 -10.34 -3.37 -12.30
CA GLN A 87 -10.50 -2.02 -11.76
C GLN A 87 -10.47 -0.91 -12.83
N VAL A 88 -10.23 -1.25 -14.09
CA VAL A 88 -10.08 -0.30 -15.21
C VAL A 88 -11.31 -0.40 -16.12
N ALA A 89 -11.99 0.72 -16.37
CA ALA A 89 -12.94 0.82 -17.48
C ALA A 89 -12.13 0.89 -18.79
N GLU A 90 -12.60 0.26 -19.88
CA GLU A 90 -11.87 0.10 -21.16
C GLU A 90 -11.24 1.39 -21.73
N SER A 91 -11.67 2.58 -21.27
CA SER A 91 -11.26 3.89 -21.76
C SER A 91 -10.40 4.75 -20.82
N SER A 92 -9.95 4.29 -19.66
CA SER A 92 -9.15 5.15 -18.76
C SER A 92 -7.68 5.22 -19.17
N VAL A 93 -7.24 6.41 -19.58
CA VAL A 93 -5.83 6.75 -19.84
C VAL A 93 -5.23 7.27 -18.53
N MET A 94 -4.25 6.56 -17.98
CA MET A 94 -3.45 7.06 -16.85
C MET A 94 -2.47 8.12 -17.35
N ALA A 95 -2.38 9.26 -16.67
CA ALA A 95 -1.30 10.21 -16.91
C ALA A 95 -0.03 9.71 -16.21
N PRO A 96 1.16 9.81 -16.84
CA PRO A 96 2.41 9.52 -16.16
C PRO A 96 2.62 10.48 -14.99
N THR A 97 3.09 9.97 -13.86
CA THR A 97 3.52 10.80 -12.73
C THR A 97 4.64 11.73 -13.21
N PRO A 98 4.55 13.06 -13.00
CA PRO A 98 5.56 14.01 -13.48
C PRO A 98 6.95 13.58 -13.05
N ARG A 99 7.95 13.58 -13.94
CA ARG A 99 9.35 13.32 -13.56
C ARG A 99 9.89 14.49 -12.75
N ASN A 100 10.70 14.19 -11.73
CA ASN A 100 11.44 15.22 -11.03
C ASN A 100 12.47 15.87 -11.96
N ALA A 101 12.60 17.20 -11.87
CA ALA A 101 13.58 17.97 -12.63
C ALA A 101 15.01 17.85 -12.07
N VAL A 102 15.17 17.24 -10.88
CA VAL A 102 16.44 17.09 -10.18
C VAL A 102 17.15 15.83 -10.68
N SER A 103 18.43 15.96 -11.05
CA SER A 103 19.27 14.83 -11.43
C SER A 103 19.56 13.93 -10.21
N VAL A 104 19.32 12.64 -10.35
CA VAL A 104 19.61 11.65 -9.32
C VAL A 104 21.10 11.31 -9.31
N SER A 105 21.77 11.47 -8.17
CA SER A 105 23.18 11.12 -8.02
C SER A 105 23.40 9.61 -7.79
N GLU A 106 24.60 9.10 -8.05
CA GLU A 106 24.95 7.70 -7.72
C GLU A 106 24.81 7.42 -6.21
N SER A 107 25.11 8.42 -5.38
CA SER A 107 24.93 8.33 -3.92
C SER A 107 23.45 8.15 -3.55
N ASP A 108 22.54 8.89 -4.19
CA ASP A 108 21.10 8.76 -3.92
C ASP A 108 20.57 7.40 -4.36
N GLN A 109 21.04 6.89 -5.51
CA GLN A 109 20.71 5.54 -5.95
C GLN A 109 21.19 4.46 -4.97
N ALA A 110 22.41 4.62 -4.44
CA ALA A 110 22.96 3.71 -3.45
C ALA A 110 22.14 3.74 -2.15
N LYS A 111 21.76 4.93 -1.67
CA LYS A 111 20.89 5.09 -0.49
C LYS A 111 19.53 4.45 -0.68
N LEU A 112 18.86 4.70 -1.81
CA LEU A 112 17.56 4.10 -2.09
C LEU A 112 17.67 2.58 -2.16
N ARG A 113 18.71 2.04 -2.80
CA ARG A 113 18.96 0.59 -2.84
C ARG A 113 19.17 0.01 -1.45
N ALA A 114 19.98 0.65 -0.61
CA ALA A 114 20.21 0.22 0.76
C ALA A 114 18.91 0.23 1.59
N LEU A 115 18.06 1.26 1.43
CA LEU A 115 16.76 1.33 2.06
C LEU A 115 15.84 0.18 1.62
N LYS A 116 15.75 -0.10 0.32
CA LYS A 116 14.97 -1.23 -0.21
C LYS A 116 15.43 -2.55 0.40
N ASP A 117 16.73 -2.78 0.45
CA ASP A 117 17.30 -4.00 1.01
C ASP A 117 17.00 -4.12 2.51
N THR A 118 17.11 -3.03 3.27
CA THR A 118 16.69 -2.98 4.69
C THR A 118 15.21 -3.32 4.85
N VAL A 119 14.33 -2.70 4.06
CA VAL A 119 12.88 -2.91 4.12
C VAL A 119 12.52 -4.37 3.83
N LYS A 120 13.09 -4.95 2.76
CA LYS A 120 12.86 -6.35 2.38
C LYS A 120 13.38 -7.35 3.42
N ALA A 121 14.50 -7.04 4.07
CA ALA A 121 15.17 -7.93 5.01
C ALA A 121 14.53 -7.90 6.41
N ARG A 122 14.06 -6.74 6.87
CA ARG A 122 13.52 -6.53 8.22
C ARG A 122 11.99 -6.53 8.31
N ALA A 123 11.31 -6.91 7.24
CA ALA A 123 9.86 -7.07 7.19
C ALA A 123 9.37 -8.13 8.20
N GLU A 124 8.70 -7.68 9.26
CA GLU A 124 8.08 -8.56 10.25
C GLU A 124 6.58 -8.64 10.02
N PHE A 125 6.03 -9.85 10.05
CA PHE A 125 4.57 -10.02 9.91
C PHE A 125 3.87 -9.32 11.07
N PHE A 126 3.00 -8.38 10.75
CA PHE A 126 2.22 -7.66 11.76
C PHE A 126 0.82 -8.25 11.89
N ALA A 127 0.10 -8.35 10.77
CA ALA A 127 -1.29 -8.75 10.75
C ALA A 127 -1.75 -9.12 9.35
N ALA A 128 -2.91 -9.78 9.27
CA ALA A 128 -3.67 -9.90 8.04
C ALA A 128 -5.11 -9.41 8.26
N GLY A 129 -5.67 -8.79 7.24
CA GLY A 129 -7.03 -8.27 7.25
C GLY A 129 -7.76 -8.57 5.94
N LEU A 130 -9.09 -8.65 6.02
CA LEU A 130 -9.96 -8.57 4.87
C LEU A 130 -10.36 -7.12 4.67
N ASN A 131 -9.94 -6.59 3.54
CA ASN A 131 -10.00 -5.20 3.18
C ASN A 131 -10.92 -5.06 1.98
N GLY A 132 -11.81 -4.07 1.97
CA GLY A 132 -12.77 -3.98 0.89
C GLY A 132 -13.46 -2.64 0.71
N LEU A 133 -14.03 -2.49 -0.48
CA LEU A 133 -14.88 -1.38 -0.90
C LEU A 133 -16.27 -1.94 -1.16
N THR A 134 -17.30 -1.37 -0.53
CA THR A 134 -18.67 -1.75 -0.90
C THR A 134 -19.11 -1.03 -2.17
N LYS A 135 -19.99 -1.68 -2.94
CA LYS A 135 -20.59 -1.09 -4.13
C LYS A 135 -21.29 0.23 -3.81
N GLU A 136 -22.02 0.30 -2.70
CA GLU A 136 -22.74 1.50 -2.29
C GLU A 136 -21.79 2.68 -2.08
N ALA A 137 -20.60 2.44 -1.48
CA ALA A 137 -19.61 3.48 -1.26
C ALA A 137 -18.98 3.96 -2.58
N MET A 138 -18.73 3.04 -3.52
CA MET A 138 -18.21 3.39 -4.83
C MET A 138 -19.24 4.15 -5.68
N ASP A 139 -20.49 3.71 -5.69
CA ASP A 139 -21.58 4.35 -6.42
C ASP A 139 -21.90 5.75 -5.85
N ALA A 140 -21.70 5.97 -4.55
CA ALA A 140 -21.92 7.27 -3.91
C ALA A 140 -20.93 8.36 -4.36
N VAL A 141 -19.70 8.00 -4.74
CA VAL A 141 -18.67 8.95 -5.18
C VAL A 141 -18.49 8.99 -6.70
N ASP A 142 -18.93 7.94 -7.40
CA ASP A 142 -18.96 7.86 -8.86
C ASP A 142 -20.32 7.29 -9.32
N PRO A 143 -21.29 8.16 -9.68
CA PRO A 143 -22.62 7.73 -10.12
C PRO A 143 -22.61 6.86 -11.39
N ASN A 144 -21.49 6.86 -12.14
CA ASN A 144 -21.32 6.04 -13.34
C ASN A 144 -20.51 4.77 -13.05
N ASN A 145 -20.22 4.46 -11.79
CA ASN A 145 -19.47 3.30 -11.40
C ASN A 145 -20.15 2.02 -11.89
N ARG A 146 -19.40 1.20 -12.64
CA ARG A 146 -19.83 -0.12 -13.11
C ARG A 146 -19.19 -1.26 -12.33
N ARG A 147 -18.36 -0.94 -11.33
CA ARG A 147 -17.64 -1.93 -10.54
C ARG A 147 -18.54 -2.49 -9.45
N GLU A 148 -18.39 -3.78 -9.22
CA GLU A 148 -18.95 -4.47 -8.06
C GLU A 148 -18.05 -4.29 -6.84
N SER A 149 -18.56 -4.64 -5.66
CA SER A 149 -17.79 -4.66 -4.42
C SER A 149 -16.46 -5.39 -4.59
N PHE A 150 -15.43 -4.89 -3.91
CA PHE A 150 -14.09 -5.48 -3.90
C PHE A 150 -13.76 -5.91 -2.47
N ILE A 151 -13.28 -7.13 -2.30
CA ILE A 151 -12.75 -7.64 -1.03
C ILE A 151 -11.44 -8.36 -1.33
N GLY A 152 -10.35 -7.96 -0.69
CA GLY A 152 -9.05 -8.61 -0.76
C GLY A 152 -8.56 -9.06 0.61
N ILE A 153 -7.66 -10.03 0.64
CA ILE A 153 -6.87 -10.31 1.83
C ILE A 153 -5.62 -9.45 1.76
N SER A 154 -5.39 -8.59 2.74
CA SER A 154 -4.17 -7.79 2.84
C SER A 154 -3.28 -8.33 3.95
N PHE A 155 -2.04 -8.63 3.62
CA PHE A 155 -0.97 -8.97 4.57
C PHE A 155 -0.17 -7.72 4.87
N TYR A 156 0.08 -7.45 6.15
CA TYR A 156 0.75 -6.24 6.62
C TYR A 156 2.08 -6.60 7.27
N TRP A 157 3.13 -5.92 6.83
CA TRP A 157 4.50 -6.08 7.32
C TRP A 157 4.94 -4.81 8.04
N ALA A 158 5.36 -4.92 9.28
CA ALA A 158 5.95 -3.79 10.01
C ALA A 158 7.46 -3.75 9.74
N VAL A 159 7.98 -2.57 9.44
CA VAL A 159 9.41 -2.35 9.19
C VAL A 159 9.88 -1.15 10.00
N ALA A 160 10.70 -1.41 11.01
CA ALA A 160 11.33 -0.37 11.82
C ALA A 160 12.65 0.09 11.17
N LEU A 161 12.72 1.36 10.78
CA LEU A 161 13.96 1.97 10.29
C LEU A 161 14.75 2.58 11.45
N SER A 162 16.06 2.40 11.43
CA SER A 162 16.97 3.08 12.35
C SER A 162 16.94 4.60 12.12
N GLU A 163 17.51 5.37 13.03
CA GLU A 163 17.59 6.83 12.89
C GLU A 163 18.35 7.27 11.63
N GLU A 164 19.42 6.55 11.29
CA GLU A 164 20.21 6.81 10.08
C GLU A 164 19.39 6.49 8.82
N GLU A 165 18.73 5.34 8.79
CA GLU A 165 17.90 4.91 7.66
C GLU A 165 16.69 5.85 7.46
N TRP A 166 16.05 6.28 8.56
CA TRP A 166 14.95 7.23 8.52
C TRP A 166 15.39 8.61 8.02
N ALA A 167 16.56 9.09 8.45
CA ALA A 167 17.13 10.33 7.97
C ALA A 167 17.45 10.26 6.47
N ASP A 168 18.00 9.14 5.99
CA ASP A 168 18.24 8.92 4.57
C ASP A 168 16.94 8.90 3.76
N LEU A 169 15.91 8.19 4.22
CA LEU A 169 14.59 8.18 3.58
C LEU A 169 13.99 9.58 3.47
N THR A 170 14.04 10.34 4.56
CA THR A 170 13.52 11.71 4.62
C THR A 170 14.30 12.63 3.66
N ALA A 171 15.62 12.57 3.68
CA ALA A 171 16.48 13.38 2.81
C ALA A 171 16.26 13.05 1.32
N LEU A 172 16.09 11.77 0.96
CA LEU A 172 15.75 11.37 -0.40
C LEU A 172 14.41 11.93 -0.83
N GLN A 173 13.38 11.87 0.02
CA GLN A 173 12.06 12.40 -0.29
C GLN A 173 12.08 13.93 -0.39
N GLU A 174 12.83 14.63 0.46
CA GLU A 174 12.99 16.09 0.38
C GLU A 174 13.68 16.53 -0.92
N ALA A 175 14.72 15.81 -1.35
CA ALA A 175 15.47 16.13 -2.56
C ALA A 175 14.70 15.76 -3.85
N HIS A 176 14.02 14.60 -3.85
CA HIS A 176 13.46 13.99 -5.05
C HIS A 176 11.92 13.90 -5.03
N GLY A 177 11.27 14.48 -4.03
CA GLY A 177 9.82 14.42 -3.87
C GLY A 177 9.33 12.98 -3.80
N ASN A 178 8.60 12.55 -4.83
CA ASN A 178 8.02 11.23 -4.88
C ASN A 178 9.07 10.12 -5.09
N LEU A 179 9.08 9.10 -4.23
CA LEU A 179 9.98 7.94 -4.31
C LEU A 179 9.26 6.67 -4.80
N SER A 180 8.01 6.78 -5.27
CA SER A 180 7.22 5.69 -5.84
C SER A 180 6.89 5.96 -7.31
N ASN A 181 6.78 4.90 -8.12
CA ASN A 181 6.27 4.98 -9.49
C ASN A 181 4.73 4.82 -9.57
N GLU A 182 4.10 4.31 -8.52
CA GLU A 182 2.69 3.90 -8.43
C GLU A 182 1.78 4.96 -7.80
N SER A 183 2.31 5.65 -6.80
CA SER A 183 1.57 6.60 -5.96
C SER A 183 2.47 7.77 -5.54
N ILE A 184 1.92 8.70 -4.77
CA ILE A 184 2.69 9.81 -4.16
C ILE A 184 3.20 9.34 -2.80
N THR A 185 4.51 9.29 -2.57
CA THR A 185 5.08 8.94 -1.27
C THR A 185 4.95 10.08 -0.27
N LEU A 186 4.81 9.72 1.01
CA LEU A 186 4.60 10.65 2.10
C LEU A 186 5.26 10.15 3.39
N VAL A 187 6.22 10.91 3.89
CA VAL A 187 6.63 10.87 5.31
C VAL A 187 5.66 11.76 6.09
N THR A 188 5.02 11.18 7.11
CA THR A 188 4.01 11.86 7.93
C THR A 188 3.99 11.30 9.35
N SER A 189 3.13 11.84 10.20
CA SER A 189 2.91 11.38 11.57
C SER A 189 1.44 11.06 11.85
N LEU A 190 1.20 10.21 12.85
CA LEU A 190 -0.14 9.95 13.36
C LEU A 190 -0.91 11.25 13.68
N ALA A 191 -0.22 12.25 14.24
CA ALA A 191 -0.79 13.55 14.54
C ALA A 191 -1.33 14.25 13.29
N GLU A 192 -0.51 14.35 12.25
CA GLU A 192 -0.87 15.01 10.99
C GLU A 192 -1.97 14.24 10.24
N ILE A 193 -1.96 12.91 10.30
CA ILE A 193 -3.03 12.09 9.72
C ILE A 193 -4.37 12.41 10.41
N CYS A 194 -4.40 12.44 11.74
CA CYS A 194 -5.62 12.76 12.49
C CYS A 194 -6.08 14.20 12.21
N ASP A 195 -5.15 15.18 12.21
CA ASP A 195 -5.49 16.60 12.03
C ASP A 195 -5.95 16.94 10.61
N SER A 196 -5.41 16.28 9.59
CA SER A 196 -5.83 16.45 8.20
C SER A 196 -7.17 15.77 7.89
N GLY A 197 -7.58 14.78 8.69
CA GLY A 197 -8.77 13.98 8.44
C GLY A 197 -8.68 13.09 7.19
N VAL A 198 -7.47 12.88 6.65
CA VAL A 198 -7.26 12.04 5.48
C VAL A 198 -7.43 10.56 5.84
N LYS A 199 -8.20 9.84 5.01
CA LYS A 199 -8.62 8.46 5.28
C LYS A 199 -7.68 7.45 4.61
N GLY A 200 -7.74 6.21 5.06
CA GLY A 200 -7.10 5.09 4.37
C GLY A 200 -7.84 4.68 3.10
N ALA A 201 -7.09 4.25 2.09
CA ALA A 201 -7.59 3.56 0.92
C ALA A 201 -7.87 2.10 1.27
N PHE A 202 -8.86 1.50 0.62
CA PHE A 202 -9.18 0.07 0.74
C PHE A 202 -9.38 -0.45 2.17
N GLY A 203 -9.67 0.43 3.15
CA GLY A 203 -9.84 0.05 4.55
C GLY A 203 -8.53 -0.13 5.34
N HIS A 204 -7.39 0.38 4.85
CA HIS A 204 -6.10 0.27 5.55
C HIS A 204 -6.08 1.02 6.89
N GLU A 205 -6.95 2.00 7.10
CA GLU A 205 -6.98 2.82 8.32
C GLU A 205 -7.24 2.01 9.61
N ALA A 206 -8.02 0.93 9.53
CA ALA A 206 -8.25 0.06 10.67
C ALA A 206 -6.98 -0.68 11.08
N MET A 207 -6.14 -1.06 10.10
CA MET A 207 -4.87 -1.70 10.38
C MET A 207 -3.82 -0.71 10.88
N LEU A 208 -3.79 0.50 10.33
CA LEU A 208 -2.96 1.60 10.87
C LEU A 208 -3.35 1.92 12.32
N GLN A 209 -4.64 2.01 12.64
CA GLN A 209 -5.11 2.20 14.01
C GLN A 209 -4.63 1.06 14.92
N ARG A 210 -4.74 -0.19 14.48
CA ARG A 210 -4.23 -1.34 15.24
C ARG A 210 -2.73 -1.25 15.46
N PHE A 211 -1.96 -0.89 14.43
CA PHE A 211 -0.52 -0.70 14.53
C PHE A 211 -0.16 0.36 15.56
N PHE A 212 -0.69 1.58 15.45
CA PHE A 212 -0.35 2.64 16.39
C PHE A 212 -0.78 2.32 17.82
N ARG A 213 -1.95 1.69 18.01
CA ARG A 213 -2.38 1.21 19.34
C ARG A 213 -1.41 0.18 19.92
N SER A 214 -0.85 -0.72 19.09
CA SER A 214 0.17 -1.69 19.54
C SER A 214 1.51 -1.05 19.94
N ARG A 215 1.67 0.25 19.69
CA ARG A 215 2.83 1.07 20.08
C ARG A 215 2.47 2.08 21.19
N ASP A 216 1.37 1.84 21.91
CA ASP A 216 0.89 2.67 23.01
C ASP A 216 0.57 4.13 22.61
N LEU A 217 0.24 4.36 21.33
CA LEU A 217 -0.13 5.68 20.82
C LEU A 217 -1.64 5.90 20.89
N SER A 218 -2.10 6.54 21.97
CA SER A 218 -3.54 6.75 22.24
C SER A 218 -4.26 7.56 21.15
N ARG A 219 -3.58 8.49 20.47
CA ARG A 219 -4.16 9.28 19.38
C ARG A 219 -4.62 8.44 18.17
N ALA A 220 -4.25 7.16 18.12
CA ALA A 220 -4.74 6.22 17.12
C ALA A 220 -6.27 6.07 17.11
N GLU A 221 -6.95 6.36 18.23
CA GLU A 221 -8.42 6.33 18.31
C GLU A 221 -9.06 7.42 17.44
N ASP A 222 -8.35 8.50 17.17
CA ASP A 222 -8.82 9.66 16.40
C ASP A 222 -8.63 9.47 14.89
N LEU A 223 -8.06 8.33 14.45
CA LEU A 223 -7.85 8.08 13.03
C LEU A 223 -9.18 8.10 12.26
N PRO A 224 -9.26 8.86 11.15
CA PRO A 224 -10.49 9.01 10.39
C PRO A 224 -10.83 7.72 9.64
N MET A 225 -12.02 7.18 9.91
CA MET A 225 -12.53 5.97 9.29
C MET A 225 -13.34 6.27 8.02
N GLY A 226 -13.13 5.49 6.96
CA GLY A 226 -13.93 5.57 5.74
C GLY A 226 -15.29 4.90 5.89
N HIS A 227 -16.35 5.59 5.47
CA HIS A 227 -17.67 4.97 5.37
C HIS A 227 -17.70 4.01 4.17
N GLY A 228 -18.17 2.78 4.40
CA GLY A 228 -18.24 1.74 3.37
C GLY A 228 -16.88 1.17 2.96
N LEU A 229 -15.83 1.45 3.73
CA LEU A 229 -14.61 0.67 3.74
C LEU A 229 -14.77 -0.46 4.75
N GLN A 230 -14.42 -1.68 4.36
CA GLN A 230 -14.48 -2.85 5.22
C GLN A 230 -13.07 -3.24 5.62
N ALA A 231 -12.88 -3.50 6.91
CA ALA A 231 -11.65 -4.05 7.45
C ALA A 231 -12.00 -5.05 8.56
N GLU A 232 -11.66 -6.32 8.35
CA GLU A 232 -11.87 -7.41 9.31
C GLU A 232 -10.53 -8.10 9.57
N PHE A 233 -10.09 -8.14 10.82
CA PHE A 233 -8.85 -8.85 11.18
C PHE A 233 -9.06 -10.37 11.11
N ILE A 234 -8.18 -11.07 10.39
CA ILE A 234 -8.30 -12.53 10.20
C ILE A 234 -7.25 -13.36 10.96
N GLY A 235 -6.44 -12.73 11.82
CA GLY A 235 -5.50 -13.45 12.69
C GLY A 235 -4.18 -13.83 12.01
N ASN A 236 -3.59 -14.94 12.48
CA ASN A 236 -2.42 -15.57 11.89
C ASN A 236 -2.83 -16.20 10.56
N ALA A 237 -2.77 -15.41 9.50
CA ALA A 237 -3.09 -15.89 8.16
C ALA A 237 -2.02 -16.87 7.65
N PRO A 238 -2.38 -17.79 6.75
CA PRO A 238 -1.42 -18.71 6.14
C PRO A 238 -0.33 -17.95 5.40
N MET A 239 0.91 -18.42 5.51
CA MET A 239 2.09 -17.68 5.06
C MET A 239 2.52 -18.05 3.64
N THR A 240 1.83 -19.01 3.01
CA THR A 240 2.05 -19.41 1.61
C THR A 240 0.79 -19.29 0.77
N TYR A 241 0.94 -19.08 -0.53
CA TYR A 241 -0.21 -19.03 -1.44
C TYR A 241 -0.89 -20.39 -1.62
N ALA A 242 -0.13 -21.48 -1.52
CA ALA A 242 -0.69 -22.83 -1.55
C ALA A 242 -1.68 -23.06 -0.38
N GLU A 243 -1.35 -22.61 0.83
CA GLU A 243 -2.25 -22.72 1.98
C GLU A 243 -3.45 -21.76 1.86
N LEU A 244 -3.24 -20.55 1.33
CA LEU A 244 -4.32 -19.61 1.08
C LEU A 244 -5.36 -20.17 0.11
N LEU A 245 -4.93 -20.77 -1.00
CA LEU A 245 -5.81 -21.41 -1.97
C LEU A 245 -6.59 -22.63 -1.41
N GLN A 246 -6.11 -23.24 -0.33
CA GLN A 246 -6.85 -24.31 0.37
C GLN A 246 -7.96 -23.77 1.28
N GLN A 247 -7.87 -22.50 1.70
CA GLN A 247 -8.79 -21.89 2.67
C GLN A 247 -9.73 -20.85 2.06
N TRP A 248 -9.35 -20.28 0.93
CA TRP A 248 -10.02 -19.15 0.28
C TRP A 248 -10.22 -19.42 -1.20
N ASN A 249 -11.37 -18.97 -1.71
CA ASN A 249 -11.60 -18.91 -3.14
C ASN A 249 -11.11 -17.54 -3.64
N ILE A 250 -9.90 -17.51 -4.20
CA ILE A 250 -9.26 -16.28 -4.69
C ILE A 250 -9.56 -16.16 -6.18
N LEU A 251 -10.34 -15.13 -6.57
CA LEU A 251 -10.83 -15.01 -7.94
C LEU A 251 -9.75 -14.60 -8.95
N ARG A 252 -8.79 -13.78 -8.52
CA ARG A 252 -7.75 -13.21 -9.36
C ARG A 252 -6.40 -13.43 -8.68
N HIS A 253 -5.55 -14.21 -9.32
CA HIS A 253 -4.17 -14.50 -8.93
C HIS A 253 -3.36 -14.77 -10.22
N PRO A 254 -2.02 -14.88 -10.16
CA PRO A 254 -1.16 -15.10 -11.33
C PRO A 254 -1.44 -16.38 -12.11
#